data_AF-A0A353LH27-F1
#
_entry.id   AF-A0A353LH27-F1
#
_cell.length_a   1.000
_cell.length_b   1.000
_cell.length_c   1.000
_cell.angle_alpha   90.00
_cell.angle_beta   90.00
_cell.angle_gamma   90.00
#
_symmetry.space_group_name_H-M   'P 1'
#
loop_
_entity.id
_entity.type
_entity.pdbx_description
1 polymer ?
#
loop_
_entity_poly.entity_id
_entity_poly.type
_entity_poly.pdbx_seq_one_letter_code
_entity_poly.pdbx_strand_id
1 'polypeptide(L)'
;MSEIKITVSDEIFRACPEFCFSAIICRVKNSPHNEKLWKEVEVFSTDFRARYKMEDINKRKAIFATRQAYKNLGKDPNRYRPSAEA
;
A
#
# COMPACT_ATOMS: atom_id res chain seq x y z
N MET A 1 20.78 -17.38 6.64
CA MET A 1 19.63 -16.95 5.80
C MET A 1 20.14 -16.90 4.38
N SER A 2 19.42 -17.49 3.42
CA SER A 2 19.76 -17.35 2.01
C SER A 2 19.61 -15.89 1.59
N GLU A 3 20.44 -15.45 0.66
CA GLU A 3 20.34 -14.14 0.04
C GLU A 3 18.99 -14.00 -0.69
N ILE A 4 18.27 -12.90 -0.46
CA ILE A 4 17.05 -12.56 -1.21
C ILE A 4 17.43 -11.48 -2.22
N LYS A 5 17.48 -11.86 -3.49
CA LYS A 5 17.73 -10.94 -4.61
C LYS A 5 16.40 -10.40 -5.13
N ILE A 6 16.19 -9.10 -5.00
CA ILE A 6 15.02 -8.39 -5.55
C ILE A 6 15.49 -7.49 -6.67
N THR A 7 14.85 -7.58 -7.82
CA THR A 7 15.11 -6.74 -8.99
C THR A 7 13.80 -6.12 -9.47
N VAL A 8 13.86 -4.89 -9.95
CA VAL A 8 12.73 -4.15 -10.51
C VAL A 8 13.06 -3.88 -11.97
N SER A 9 12.10 -4.09 -12.87
CA SER A 9 12.33 -3.88 -14.31
C SER A 9 12.37 -2.39 -14.65
N ASP A 10 13.16 -2.03 -15.67
CA ASP A 10 13.24 -0.66 -16.20
C ASP A 10 11.90 -0.15 -16.75
N GLU A 11 10.98 -1.06 -17.09
CA GLU A 11 9.61 -0.70 -17.46
C GLU A 11 8.88 0.01 -16.33
N ILE A 12 9.06 -0.43 -15.08
CA ILE A 12 8.45 0.22 -13.91
C ILE A 12 9.04 1.62 -13.71
N PHE A 13 10.36 1.77 -13.79
CA PHE A 13 11.01 3.08 -13.63
C PHE A 13 10.63 4.06 -14.75
N ARG A 14 10.42 3.57 -15.98
CA ARG A 14 9.92 4.42 -17.08
C ARG A 14 8.48 4.86 -16.85
N ALA A 15 7.62 3.98 -16.33
CA ALA A 15 6.21 4.27 -16.08
C ALA A 15 5.96 5.06 -14.78
N CYS A 16 6.87 4.97 -13.80
CA CYS A 16 6.83 5.63 -12.49
C CYS A 16 8.27 6.00 -12.05
N PRO A 17 8.81 7.13 -12.55
CA PRO A 17 10.19 7.56 -12.25
C PRO A 17 10.45 7.83 -10.76
N GLU A 18 9.41 8.20 -10.01
CA GLU A 18 9.45 8.43 -8.56
C GLU A 18 9.37 7.14 -7.72
N PHE A 19 9.29 5.97 -8.35
CA PHE A 19 9.17 4.70 -7.66
C PHE A 19 10.34 4.47 -6.70
N CYS A 20 10.01 4.21 -5.44
CA CYS A 20 10.96 3.86 -4.38
C CYS A 20 10.54 2.52 -3.77
N PHE A 21 11.53 1.68 -3.44
CA PHE A 21 11.29 0.35 -2.88
C PHE A 21 12.07 0.15 -1.58
N SER A 22 11.42 -0.48 -0.61
CA SER A 22 12.04 -1.00 0.61
C SER A 22 11.44 -2.36 0.93
N ALA A 23 12.26 -3.26 1.46
CA ALA A 23 11.85 -4.59 1.91
C ALA A 23 12.23 -4.77 3.38
N ILE A 24 11.29 -5.25 4.18
CA ILE A 24 11.52 -5.62 5.57
C ILE A 24 11.24 -7.10 5.72
N ILE A 25 12.21 -7.83 6.24
CA ILE A 25 12.07 -9.26 6.57
C ILE A 25 12.11 -9.37 8.08
N CYS A 26 11.07 -9.98 8.65
CA CYS A 26 11.00 -10.21 10.09
C CYS A 26 10.29 -11.54 10.39
N ARG A 27 10.56 -12.10 11.58
CA ARG A 27 9.77 -13.19 12.13
C ARG A 27 8.66 -12.60 12.99
N VAL A 28 7.42 -12.88 12.63
CA VAL A 28 6.25 -12.41 13.38
C VAL A 28 5.66 -13.58 14.16
N LYS A 29 5.38 -13.38 15.44
CA LYS A 29 4.57 -14.30 16.25
C LYS A 29 3.19 -13.67 16.45
N ASN A 30 2.19 -14.22 15.79
CA ASN A 30 0.82 -13.76 15.97
C ASN A 30 0.20 -14.33 17.26
N SER A 31 -0.71 -13.59 17.88
CA SER A 31 -1.59 -14.08 18.94
C SER A 31 -3.05 -14.03 18.45
N PRO A 32 -3.97 -14.83 19.03
CA PRO A 32 -5.39 -14.72 18.68
C PRO A 32 -5.97 -13.33 18.95
N HIS A 33 -5.44 -12.63 19.96
CA HIS A 33 -5.83 -11.27 20.35
C HIS A 33 -4.63 -10.48 20.90
N ASN A 34 -4.62 -9.16 20.68
CA ASN A 34 -3.69 -8.23 21.31
C ASN A 34 -4.41 -6.90 21.58
N GLU A 35 -4.71 -6.62 22.85
CA GLU A 35 -5.49 -5.46 23.26
C GLU A 35 -4.87 -4.13 22.83
N LYS A 36 -3.54 -4.01 22.96
CA LYS A 36 -2.82 -2.78 22.60
C LYS A 36 -2.92 -2.51 21.10
N LEU A 37 -2.71 -3.53 20.28
CA LEU A 37 -2.81 -3.42 18.83
C LEU A 37 -4.23 -3.02 18.41
N TRP A 38 -5.26 -3.66 18.97
CA TRP A 38 -6.64 -3.30 18.67
C TRP A 38 -6.98 -1.88 19.06
N LYS A 39 -6.48 -1.39 20.20
CA LYS A 39 -6.62 0.01 20.59
C LYS A 39 -5.96 0.96 19.59
N GLU A 40 -4.75 0.64 19.11
CA GLU A 40 -4.08 1.44 18.07
C GLU A 40 -4.87 1.46 16.76
N VAL A 41 -5.40 0.32 16.33
CA VAL A 41 -6.26 0.19 15.15
C VAL A 41 -7.52 1.02 15.28
N GLU A 42 -8.20 1.00 16.44
CA GLU A 42 -9.43 1.77 16.65
C GLU A 42 -9.16 3.28 16.69
N VAL A 43 -8.08 3.71 17.35
CA VAL A 43 -7.66 5.12 17.39
C VAL A 43 -7.38 5.61 15.96
N PHE A 44 -6.60 4.86 15.19
CA PHE A 44 -6.33 5.20 13.79
C PHE A 44 -7.62 5.24 12.96
N SER A 45 -8.49 4.23 13.09
CA SER A 45 -9.71 4.11 12.29
C SER A 45 -10.71 5.23 12.60
N THR A 46 -10.79 5.66 13.86
CA THR A 46 -11.63 6.79 14.27
C THR A 46 -11.10 8.10 13.70
N ASP A 47 -9.81 8.38 13.88
CA ASP A 47 -9.15 9.57 13.33
C ASP A 47 -9.21 9.59 11.79
N PHE A 48 -9.05 8.44 11.15
CA PHE A 48 -9.14 8.31 9.70
C PHE A 48 -10.55 8.62 9.17
N ARG A 49 -11.60 8.07 9.80
CA ARG A 49 -13.01 8.34 9.43
C ARG A 49 -13.40 9.80 9.68
N ALA A 50 -12.83 10.44 10.70
CA ALA A 50 -13.08 11.86 10.97
C ALA A 50 -12.43 12.78 9.93
N ARG A 51 -11.27 12.40 9.38
CA ARG A 51 -10.51 13.21 8.43
C ARG A 51 -10.92 13.04 6.98
N TYR A 52 -11.39 11.85 6.57
CA TYR A 52 -11.63 11.53 5.16
C TYR A 52 -13.08 11.14 4.89
N LYS A 53 -13.63 11.66 3.79
CA LYS A 53 -14.89 11.20 3.22
C LYS A 53 -14.65 10.07 2.24
N MET A 54 -15.66 9.23 2.04
CA MET A 54 -15.61 8.11 1.08
C MET A 54 -15.22 8.56 -0.33
N GLU A 55 -15.74 9.70 -0.79
CA GLU A 55 -15.45 10.29 -2.10
C GLU A 55 -14.01 10.81 -2.28
N ASP A 56 -13.26 10.94 -1.18
CA ASP A 56 -11.87 11.42 -1.20
C ASP A 56 -10.86 10.28 -1.07
N ILE A 57 -11.31 9.06 -0.76
CA ILE A 57 -10.43 7.90 -0.59
C ILE A 57 -9.62 7.64 -1.85
N ASN A 58 -10.26 7.66 -3.03
CA ASN A 58 -9.57 7.45 -4.31
C ASN A 58 -8.58 8.57 -4.69
N LYS A 59 -8.67 9.75 -4.04
CA LYS A 59 -7.77 10.90 -4.26
C LYS A 59 -6.54 10.87 -3.35
N ARG A 60 -6.49 9.96 -2.36
CA ARG A 60 -5.33 9.84 -1.47
C ARG A 60 -4.08 9.55 -2.31
N LYS A 61 -2.98 10.26 -2.00
CA LYS A 61 -1.75 10.23 -2.79
C LYS A 61 -1.28 8.82 -3.14
N ALA A 62 -1.26 7.90 -2.17
CA ALA A 62 -0.85 6.51 -2.40
C ALA A 62 -1.77 5.79 -3.40
N ILE A 63 -3.09 5.89 -3.22
CA ILE A 63 -4.09 5.27 -4.11
C ILE A 63 -3.98 5.88 -5.52
N PHE A 64 -3.98 7.21 -5.62
CA PHE A 64 -3.89 7.91 -6.89
C PHE A 64 -2.61 7.55 -7.66
N ALA A 65 -1.45 7.58 -6.99
CA ALA A 65 -0.16 7.26 -7.61
C ALA A 65 -0.13 5.80 -8.10
N THR A 66 -0.60 4.84 -7.30
CA THR A 66 -0.68 3.45 -7.74
C THR A 66 -1.60 3.27 -8.94
N ARG A 67 -2.79 3.89 -8.93
CA ARG A 67 -3.70 3.83 -10.08
C ARG A 67 -3.09 4.43 -11.34
N GLN A 68 -2.32 5.52 -11.21
CA GLN A 68 -1.63 6.13 -12.35
C GLN A 68 -0.51 5.23 -12.90
N ALA A 69 0.27 4.58 -12.03
CA ALA A 69 1.29 3.63 -12.45
C ALA A 69 0.69 2.47 -13.26
N TYR A 70 -0.43 1.90 -12.81
CA TYR A 70 -1.14 0.85 -13.57
C TYR A 70 -1.61 1.35 -14.93
N LYS A 71 -2.21 2.55 -15.01
CA LYS A 71 -2.63 3.16 -16.28
C LYS A 71 -1.45 3.37 -17.24
N ASN A 72 -0.33 3.89 -16.73
CA ASN A 72 0.88 4.13 -17.53
C ASN A 72 1.44 2.82 -18.10
N LEU A 73 1.23 1.69 -17.43
CA LEU A 73 1.59 0.35 -17.87
C LEU A 73 0.49 -0.32 -18.74
N GLY A 74 -0.53 0.43 -19.17
CA GLY A 74 -1.64 -0.09 -19.99
C GLY A 74 -2.56 -1.05 -19.25
N LYS A 75 -2.60 -1.00 -17.91
CA LYS A 75 -3.48 -1.82 -17.06
C LYS A 75 -4.68 -1.02 -16.57
N ASP A 76 -5.84 -1.65 -16.52
CA ASP A 76 -7.03 -1.10 -15.86
C ASP A 76 -6.90 -1.24 -14.34
N PRO A 77 -6.76 -0.15 -13.56
CA PRO A 77 -6.59 -0.22 -12.12
C PRO A 77 -7.78 -0.87 -11.40
N ASN A 78 -8.99 -0.79 -11.95
CA ASN A 78 -10.19 -1.35 -11.30
C ASN A 78 -10.19 -2.88 -11.23
N ARG A 79 -9.31 -3.54 -12.00
CA ARG A 79 -9.12 -5.00 -11.96
C ARG A 79 -8.21 -5.46 -10.83
N TYR A 80 -7.59 -4.55 -10.11
CA TYR A 80 -6.63 -4.84 -9.05
C TYR A 80 -7.12 -4.24 -7.74
N ARG A 81 -6.70 -4.85 -6.62
CA ARG A 81 -6.87 -4.28 -5.28
C ARG A 81 -5.50 -4.06 -4.65
N PRO A 82 -4.80 -2.97 -5.01
CA PRO A 82 -3.54 -2.63 -4.38
C PRO A 82 -3.70 -2.48 -2.88
N SER A 83 -2.63 -2.74 -2.11
CA SER A 83 -2.67 -2.69 -0.64
C SER A 83 -3.13 -1.35 -0.06
N ALA A 84 -2.95 -0.25 -0.78
CA ALA A 84 -3.45 1.06 -0.37
C ALA A 84 -4.98 1.21 -0.48
N GLU A 85 -5.63 0.38 -1.30
CA GLU A 85 -7.08 0.31 -1.52
C GLU A 85 -7.76 -0.88 -0.80
N ALA A 86 -6.98 -1.79 -0.22
CA ALA A 86 -7.44 -3.04 0.40
C ALA A 86 -7.91 -2.86 1.85
#